data_AF-A0A660UNM6-F1
#
_entry.id   AF-A0A660UNM6-F1
#
_cell.length_a   1.000
_cell.length_b   1.000
_cell.length_c   1.000
_cell.angle_alpha   90.00
_cell.angle_beta   90.00
_cell.angle_gamma   90.00
#
_symmetry.space_group_name_H-M   'P 1'
#
loop_
_entity.id
_entity.type
_entity.pdbx_description
1 polymer ?
#
loop_
_entity_poly.entity_id
_entity_poly.type
_entity_poly.pdbx_seq_one_letter_code
_entity_poly.pdbx_strand_id
1 'polypeptide(L)'
;HTLSCLLSLSVPLDGIVGEVSENLNHDKWPVRLTTMVLLSKAQPKTFQKVLDWAVQHDSYELNRRMAVALGGAQTEPETNETAPEVLD
;
A
#
# COMPACT_ATOMS: atom_id res chain seq x y z
N HIS A 1 17.56 10.80 8.18
CA HIS A 1 17.04 12.13 7.82
C HIS A 1 16.29 12.12 6.49
N THR A 2 16.86 11.63 5.38
CA THR A 2 16.27 11.70 4.03
C THR A 2 14.84 11.16 3.90
N LEU A 3 14.53 9.99 4.48
CA LEU A 3 13.18 9.40 4.37
C LEU A 3 12.12 10.15 5.19
N SER A 4 12.52 10.89 6.23
CA SER A 4 11.57 11.72 7.01
C SER A 4 11.03 12.88 6.16
N CYS A 5 11.86 13.43 5.26
CA CYS A 5 11.46 14.50 4.35
C CYS A 5 10.32 14.08 3.40
N LEU A 6 10.20 12.78 3.06
CA LEU A 6 9.11 12.28 2.22
C LEU A 6 7.73 12.48 2.86
N LEU A 7 7.65 12.43 4.19
CA LEU A 7 6.40 12.66 4.92
C LEU A 7 5.99 14.14 4.91
N SER A 8 6.90 15.06 4.61
CA SER A 8 6.61 16.49 4.45
C SER A 8 6.24 16.88 3.03
N LEU A 9 6.37 15.95 2.06
CA LEU A 9 5.98 16.23 0.68
C LEU A 9 4.46 16.44 0.57
N SER A 10 4.13 17.50 -0.16
CA SER A 10 2.79 17.78 -0.66
C SER A 10 2.95 18.00 -2.16
N VAL A 11 2.50 17.04 -2.97
CA VAL A 11 2.57 17.09 -4.42
C VAL A 11 1.13 16.98 -4.93
N PRO A 12 0.62 17.94 -5.70
CA PRO A 12 -0.67 17.79 -6.35
C PRO A 12 -0.54 16.69 -7.41
N LEU A 13 -1.27 15.60 -7.23
CA LEU A 13 -1.27 14.46 -8.17
C LEU A 13 -2.50 14.45 -9.09
N ASP A 14 -3.30 15.51 -9.07
CA ASP A 14 -4.50 15.63 -9.88
C ASP A 14 -4.16 15.44 -11.36
N GLY A 15 -4.81 14.46 -11.99
CA GLY A 15 -4.59 14.11 -13.39
C GLY A 15 -3.40 13.21 -13.69
N ILE A 16 -2.59 12.80 -12.69
CA ILE A 16 -1.44 11.87 -12.87
C ILE A 16 -1.43 10.67 -11.92
N VAL A 17 -2.49 10.47 -11.13
CA VAL A 17 -2.58 9.37 -10.15
C VAL A 17 -2.37 8.01 -10.81
N GLY A 18 -2.92 7.80 -12.02
CA GLY A 18 -2.84 6.52 -12.71
C GLY A 18 -1.41 6.15 -13.05
N GLU A 19 -0.69 7.07 -13.67
CA GLU A 19 0.71 6.95 -14.06
C GLU A 19 1.62 6.77 -12.84
N VAL A 20 1.34 7.51 -11.75
CA VAL A 20 2.07 7.33 -10.49
C VAL A 20 1.83 5.94 -9.90
N SER A 21 0.61 5.41 -10.00
CA SER A 21 0.23 4.09 -9.47
C SER A 21 0.93 2.92 -10.16
N GLU A 22 1.34 3.06 -11.42
CA GLU A 22 2.13 2.03 -12.13
C GLU A 22 3.43 1.69 -11.40
N ASN A 23 3.98 2.65 -10.65
CA ASN A 23 5.21 2.48 -9.89
C ASN A 23 5.06 1.59 -8.64
N LEU A 24 3.84 1.21 -8.25
CA LEU A 24 3.61 0.28 -7.14
C LEU A 24 4.20 -1.12 -7.39
N ASN A 25 4.38 -1.50 -8.66
CA ASN A 25 4.96 -2.78 -9.05
C ASN A 25 6.43 -2.66 -9.52
N HIS A 26 7.09 -1.52 -9.30
CA HIS A 26 8.45 -1.31 -9.79
C HIS A 26 9.45 -2.23 -9.07
N ASP A 27 10.41 -2.81 -9.81
CA ASP A 27 11.50 -3.66 -9.29
C ASP A 27 12.32 -3.01 -8.15
N LYS A 28 12.50 -1.69 -8.20
CA LYS A 28 13.27 -0.94 -7.21
C LYS A 28 12.38 -0.61 -6.02
N TRP A 29 12.64 -1.25 -4.88
CA TRP A 29 11.89 -1.01 -3.65
C TRP A 29 11.77 0.46 -3.23
N PRO A 30 12.77 1.37 -3.43
CA PRO A 30 12.63 2.76 -3.04
C PRO A 30 11.58 3.51 -3.86
N VAL A 31 11.37 3.08 -5.12
CA VAL A 31 10.35 3.65 -5.99
C VAL A 31 8.96 3.29 -5.45
N ARG A 32 8.71 1.99 -5.16
CA ARG A 32 7.46 1.54 -4.53
C ARG A 32 7.19 2.26 -3.22
N LEU A 33 8.20 2.41 -2.36
CA LEU A 33 8.10 3.15 -1.10
C LEU A 33 7.62 4.58 -1.33
N THR A 34 8.27 5.30 -2.24
CA THR A 34 7.95 6.70 -2.51
C THR A 34 6.56 6.84 -3.11
N THR A 35 6.18 5.93 -4.01
CA THR A 35 4.84 5.87 -4.59
C THR A 35 3.77 5.65 -3.53
N MET A 36 3.98 4.74 -2.57
CA MET A 36 3.04 4.53 -1.46
C MET A 36 2.87 5.80 -0.60
N VAL A 37 3.97 6.50 -0.30
CA VAL A 37 3.91 7.76 0.47
C VAL A 37 3.15 8.85 -0.28
N LEU A 38 3.38 8.98 -1.59
CA LEU A 38 2.71 9.99 -2.42
C LEU A 38 1.21 9.70 -2.55
N LEU A 39 0.84 8.46 -2.87
CA LEU A 39 -0.55 8.09 -3.11
C LEU A 39 -1.38 8.01 -1.84
N SER A 40 -0.81 7.61 -0.69
CA SER A 40 -1.54 7.61 0.59
C SER A 40 -1.96 9.03 1.01
N LYS A 41 -1.13 10.02 0.69
CA LYS A 41 -1.43 11.44 0.92
C LYS A 41 -2.45 12.00 -0.06
N ALA A 42 -2.32 11.65 -1.33
CA ALA A 42 -3.23 12.14 -2.37
C ALA A 42 -4.62 11.48 -2.31
N GLN A 43 -4.70 10.25 -1.82
CA GLN A 43 -5.91 9.42 -1.84
C GLN A 43 -6.22 8.76 -0.50
N PRO A 44 -6.31 9.51 0.61
CA PRO A 44 -6.39 8.96 1.96
C PRO A 44 -7.63 8.08 2.21
N LYS A 45 -8.68 8.22 1.39
CA LYS A 45 -9.93 7.44 1.54
C LYS A 45 -9.93 6.12 0.75
N THR A 46 -9.15 6.02 -0.33
CA THR A 46 -9.23 4.89 -1.27
C THR A 46 -7.96 4.05 -1.31
N PHE A 47 -6.85 4.56 -0.75
CA PHE A 47 -5.56 3.90 -0.80
C PHE A 47 -5.35 2.81 0.27
N GLN A 48 -6.28 2.67 1.22
CA GLN A 48 -6.16 1.77 2.36
C GLN A 48 -5.88 0.32 1.96
N LYS A 49 -6.62 -0.23 0.99
CA LYS A 49 -6.43 -1.62 0.53
C LYS A 49 -5.04 -1.89 -0.01
N VAL A 50 -4.41 -0.90 -0.65
CA VAL A 50 -3.04 -1.01 -1.16
C VAL A 50 -2.04 -1.05 -0.01
N LEU A 51 -2.27 -0.23 1.03
CA LEU A 51 -1.43 -0.27 2.24
C LEU A 51 -1.56 -1.62 2.95
N ASP A 52 -2.78 -2.13 3.14
CA ASP A 52 -3.01 -3.43 3.79
C ASP A 52 -2.35 -4.58 3.02
N TRP A 53 -2.44 -4.55 1.68
CA TRP A 53 -1.72 -5.49 0.82
C TRP A 53 -0.20 -5.36 0.97
N ALA A 54 0.32 -4.13 0.95
CA ALA A 54 1.76 -3.89 1.04
C ALA A 54 2.35 -4.33 2.38
N VAL A 55 1.60 -4.23 3.49
CA VAL A 55 2.00 -4.75 4.81
C VAL A 55 2.34 -6.25 4.75
N GLN A 56 1.65 -7.01 3.91
CA GLN A 56 1.78 -8.47 3.83
C GLN A 56 2.68 -8.92 2.68
N HIS A 57 2.65 -8.20 1.56
CA HIS A 57 3.14 -8.72 0.29
C HIS A 57 4.32 -7.95 -0.30
N ASP A 58 4.67 -6.74 0.18
CA ASP A 58 5.89 -6.10 -0.35
C ASP A 58 7.13 -6.91 0.06
N SER A 59 7.96 -7.24 -0.94
CA SER A 59 9.16 -8.05 -0.76
C SER A 59 10.19 -7.41 0.15
N TYR A 60 10.21 -6.08 0.29
CA TYR A 60 11.18 -5.36 1.09
C TYR A 60 10.62 -4.94 2.44
N GLU A 61 11.31 -5.29 3.52
CA GLU A 61 10.82 -5.08 4.89
C GLU A 61 10.55 -3.60 5.21
N LEU A 62 11.39 -2.70 4.72
CA LEU A 62 11.19 -1.26 4.96
C LEU A 62 9.88 -0.75 4.34
N ASN A 63 9.47 -1.30 3.20
CA ASN A 63 8.21 -0.94 2.55
C ASN A 63 7.01 -1.43 3.36
N ARG A 64 7.08 -2.67 3.88
CA ARG A 64 6.02 -3.21 4.78
C ARG A 64 5.88 -2.37 6.03
N ARG A 65 7.01 -2.02 6.68
CA ARG A 65 7.02 -1.15 7.87
C ARG A 65 6.48 0.26 7.56
N MET A 66 6.80 0.79 6.38
CA MET A 66 6.25 2.08 5.93
C MET A 66 4.73 1.98 5.71
N ALA A 67 4.24 0.91 5.10
CA ALA A 67 2.80 0.70 4.91
C ALA A 67 2.06 0.66 6.25
N VAL A 68 2.60 0.00 7.28
CA VAL A 68 2.08 0.06 8.66
C VAL A 68 2.06 1.49 9.20
N ALA A 69 3.17 2.23 9.06
CA ALA A 69 3.27 3.61 9.53
C ALA A 69 2.29 4.57 8.82
N LEU A 70 1.89 4.25 7.59
CA LEU A 70 0.87 4.97 6.81
C LEU A 70 -0.57 4.54 7.14
N GLY A 71 -0.76 3.60 8.07
CA GLY A 71 -2.07 3.14 8.53
C GLY A 71 -2.54 1.80 7.95
N GLY A 72 -1.69 1.09 7.20
CA GLY A 72 -1.97 -0.27 6.73
C GLY A 72 -2.05 -1.26 7.88
N ALA A 73 -2.98 -2.21 7.77
CA ALA A 73 -3.15 -3.32 8.70
C ALA A 73 -2.82 -4.65 8.02
N GLN A 74 -2.45 -5.65 8.82
CA GLN A 74 -2.55 -7.02 8.33
C GLN A 74 -4.05 -7.32 8.16
N THR A 75 -4.50 -7.61 6.95
CA THR A 75 -5.82 -8.24 6.80
C THR A 75 -5.70 -9.66 7.34
N GLU A 76 -6.61 -10.05 8.22
CA GLU A 76 -6.79 -11.45 8.57
C GLU A 76 -7.07 -12.24 7.27
N PRO A 77 -6.52 -13.45 7.11
CA PRO A 77 -6.76 -14.23 5.91
C PRO A 77 -8.27 -14.37 5.71
N GLU A 78 -8.77 -13.98 4.53
CA GLU A 78 -10.17 -14.16 4.16
C GLU A 78 -10.50 -15.64 4.39
N THR A 79 -11.27 -15.92 5.45
CA THR A 79 -11.70 -17.27 5.75
C THR A 79 -12.75 -17.57 4.68
N ASN A 80 -12.32 -18.25 3.61
CA ASN A 80 -13.21 -18.74 2.58
C ASN A 80 -14.15 -19.76 3.24
N GLU A 81 -15.28 -19.31 3.81
CA GLU A 81 -16.37 -20.16 4.28
C GLU A 81 -16.99 -20.87 3.08
N THR A 82 -16.33 -21.94 2.63
CA THR A 82 -17.01 -22.98 1.88
C THR A 82 -17.67 -23.85 2.95
N ALA A 83 -18.93 -23.53 3.26
CA ALA A 83 -19.76 -24.33 4.16
C ALA A 83 -19.78 -25.81 3.69
N PRO A 84 -19.72 -26.79 4.59
CA PRO A 84 -19.80 -28.19 4.18
C PRO A 84 -21.20 -28.47 3.63
N GLU A 85 -21.24 -28.94 2.39
CA GLU A 85 -22.42 -29.50 1.74
C GLU A 85 -22.92 -30.67 2.61
N VAL A 86 -24.10 -30.49 3.21
CA VAL A 86 -24.77 -31.54 3.98
C VAL A 86 -25.19 -32.62 2.98
N LEU A 87 -24.59 -33.81 3.11
CA LEU A 87 -25.00 -34.99 2.37
C LEU A 87 -26.32 -35.52 2.97
N ASP A 88 -27.39 -35.46 2.19
CA ASP A 88 -28.65 -36.20 2.43
C ASP A 88 -28.49 -37.71 2.16
#